data_AF-A0AAW5P052-F1
#
_entry.id   AF-A0AAW5P052-F1
#
_cell.length_a   1.000
_cell.length_b   1.000
_cell.length_c   1.000
_cell.angle_alpha   90.00
_cell.angle_beta   90.00
_cell.angle_gamma   90.00
#
_symmetry.space_group_name_H-M   'P 1'
#
loop_
_entity.id
_entity.type
_entity.pdbx_description
1 polymer ?
#
loop_
_entity_poly.entity_id
_entity_poly.type
_entity_poly.pdbx_seq_one_letter_code
_entity_poly.pdbx_strand_id
1 'polypeptide(L)'
;MKNLKTKYVKVRVTSEEAALIKEKSAGYTSVSHFIRSAVAEYSNINAKQRLELINELGQFYRKYQNELSWAGGNLNQSVKRANELAVAGLLAPGYIQEVLLPVILETQETLNKIKRELYNVTKKGTKL
;
A
#
# COMPACT_ATOMS: atom_id res chain seq x y z
N MET A 1 40.96 2.92 -0.09
CA MET A 1 41.28 3.78 1.08
C MET A 1 40.51 3.29 2.30
N LYS A 2 41.16 3.05 3.44
CA LYS A 2 40.47 2.70 4.71
C LYS A 2 39.61 3.89 5.14
N ASN A 3 38.33 3.66 5.36
CA ASN A 3 37.39 4.70 5.81
C ASN A 3 37.56 4.91 7.34
N LEU A 4 38.56 5.72 7.70
CA LEU A 4 38.91 5.98 9.10
C LEU A 4 37.93 7.00 9.71
N LYS A 5 37.42 6.71 10.91
CA LYS A 5 36.50 7.58 11.64
C LYS A 5 37.30 8.70 12.31
N THR A 6 37.48 9.83 11.63
CA THR A 6 38.33 10.95 12.09
C THR A 6 37.57 12.11 12.72
N LYS A 7 36.24 12.12 12.66
CA LYS A 7 35.38 13.19 13.21
C LYS A 7 34.79 12.77 14.55
N TYR A 8 34.69 13.70 15.49
CA TYR A 8 34.03 13.52 16.78
C TYR A 8 32.81 14.44 16.91
N VAL A 9 31.82 13.99 17.67
CA VAL A 9 30.61 14.74 18.03
C VAL A 9 30.57 14.85 19.54
N LYS A 10 30.37 16.07 20.06
CA LYS A 10 30.18 16.31 21.50
C LYS A 10 28.69 16.41 21.78
N VAL A 11 28.21 15.61 22.74
CA VAL A 11 26.81 15.60 23.18
C VAL A 11 26.77 16.00 24.65
N ARG A 12 25.91 16.96 25.01
CA ARG A 12 25.67 17.33 26.41
C ARG A 12 24.67 16.33 26.99
N VAL A 13 25.00 15.75 28.14
CA VAL A 13 24.18 14.77 28.85
C VAL A 13 24.23 15.07 30.34
N THR A 14 23.19 14.68 31.07
CA THR A 14 23.18 14.70 32.53
C THR A 14 24.02 13.53 33.09
N SER A 15 24.32 13.57 34.39
CA SER A 15 25.05 12.48 35.06
C SER A 15 24.29 11.16 35.01
N GLU A 16 22.97 11.19 35.11
CA GLU A 16 22.10 10.01 35.02
C GLU A 16 22.08 9.45 33.59
N GLU A 17 21.96 10.30 32.57
CA GLU A 17 22.02 9.90 31.17
C GLU A 17 23.37 9.29 30.81
N ALA A 18 24.48 9.83 31.34
CA ALA A 18 25.82 9.28 31.13
C ALA A 18 25.95 7.87 31.71
N ALA A 19 25.41 7.62 32.91
CA ALA A 19 25.40 6.30 33.53
C ALA A 19 24.55 5.32 32.72
N LEU A 20 23.36 5.74 32.30
CA LEU A 20 22.45 4.92 31.49
C LEU A 20 23.05 4.55 30.13
N ILE A 21 23.70 5.50 29.45
CA ILE A 21 24.39 5.24 28.17
C ILE A 21 25.51 4.22 28.38
N LYS A 22 26.27 4.34 29.48
CA LYS A 22 27.36 3.41 29.79
C LYS A 22 26.83 2.00 30.06
N GLU A 23 25.78 1.88 30.87
CA GLU A 23 25.10 0.61 31.16
C GLU A 23 24.56 -0.05 29.89
N LYS A 24 23.78 0.68 29.08
CA LYS A 24 23.22 0.17 27.83
C LYS A 24 24.26 -0.15 26.76
N SER A 25 25.42 0.50 26.81
CA SER A 25 26.52 0.22 25.89
C SER A 25 27.38 -0.99 26.26
N ALA A 26 27.15 -1.63 27.43
CA ALA A 26 27.99 -2.74 27.91
C ALA A 26 28.02 -3.94 26.96
N GLY A 27 26.96 -4.18 26.19
CA GLY A 27 26.91 -5.22 25.15
C GLY A 27 27.60 -4.86 23.83
N TYR A 28 28.13 -3.64 23.70
CA TYR A 28 28.78 -3.14 22.49
C TYR A 28 30.28 -2.92 22.71
N THR A 29 31.05 -3.00 21.63
CA THR A 29 32.51 -2.77 21.64
C THR A 29 32.91 -1.37 22.18
N SER A 30 32.02 -0.37 22.12
CA SER A 30 32.22 0.95 22.73
C SER A 30 30.92 1.74 22.77
N VAL A 31 30.87 2.78 23.61
CA VAL A 31 29.79 3.78 23.62
C VAL A 31 29.59 4.38 22.24
N SER A 32 30.66 4.67 21.50
CA SER A 32 30.55 5.19 20.13
C SER A 32 29.99 4.15 19.16
N HIS A 33 30.23 2.85 19.38
CA HIS A 33 29.61 1.78 18.60
C HIS A 33 28.11 1.69 18.89
N PHE A 34 27.72 1.75 20.16
CA PHE A 34 26.32 1.80 20.58
C PHE A 34 25.58 2.99 19.96
N ILE A 35 26.10 4.22 20.11
CA ILE A 35 25.44 5.43 19.58
C ILE A 35 25.30 5.37 18.06
N ARG A 36 26.31 4.89 17.32
CA ARG A 36 26.19 4.76 15.86
C ARG A 36 25.17 3.70 15.44
N SER A 37 25.12 2.58 16.16
CA SER A 37 24.16 1.51 15.88
C SER A 37 22.75 1.99 16.19
N ALA A 38 22.55 2.67 17.33
CA ALA A 38 21.29 3.29 17.70
C ALA A 38 20.87 4.38 16.70
N VAL A 39 21.79 5.22 16.20
CA VAL A 39 21.45 6.22 15.17
C VAL A 39 21.09 5.56 13.84
N ALA A 40 21.80 4.50 13.44
CA ALA A 40 21.43 3.72 12.26
C ALA A 40 20.04 3.08 12.43
N GLU A 41 19.77 2.53 13.61
CA GLU A 41 18.51 1.88 13.95
C GLU A 41 17.34 2.88 14.10
N TYR A 42 17.52 4.03 14.76
CA TYR A 42 16.51 5.09 14.89
C TYR A 42 16.35 5.91 13.62
N SER A 43 17.35 5.96 12.72
CA SER A 43 17.15 6.50 11.37
C SER A 43 16.15 5.66 10.54
N ASN A 44 15.79 4.46 11.02
CA ASN A 44 14.63 3.71 10.54
C ASN A 44 13.27 4.32 10.95
N ILE A 45 13.18 5.58 11.39
CA ILE A 45 11.91 6.34 11.32
C ILE A 45 11.31 6.19 9.91
N ASN A 46 12.16 6.16 8.87
CA ASN A 46 11.76 5.82 7.51
C ASN A 46 11.13 4.42 7.40
N ALA A 47 11.61 3.40 8.12
CA ALA A 47 11.02 2.07 8.09
C ALA A 47 9.66 2.03 8.81
N LYS A 48 9.51 2.71 9.96
CA LYS A 48 8.23 2.80 10.67
C LYS A 48 7.18 3.56 9.84
N GLN A 49 7.55 4.73 9.31
CA GLN A 49 6.68 5.50 8.40
C GLN A 49 6.35 4.71 7.14
N ARG A 50 7.31 3.96 6.59
CA ARG A 50 7.08 3.09 5.42
C ARG A 50 6.14 1.94 5.73
N LEU A 51 6.22 1.34 6.93
CA LEU A 51 5.26 0.34 7.41
C LEU A 51 3.86 0.93 7.59
N GLU A 52 3.74 2.13 8.16
CA GLU A 52 2.48 2.86 8.29
C GLU A 52 1.86 3.14 6.92
N LEU A 53 2.65 3.65 5.96
CA LEU A 53 2.22 3.88 4.58
C LEU A 53 1.81 2.59 3.85
N ILE A 54 2.50 1.47 4.08
CA ILE A 54 2.11 0.16 3.55
C ILE A 54 0.75 -0.28 4.13
N ASN A 55 0.52 -0.04 5.42
CA ASN A 55 -0.73 -0.38 6.06
C ASN A 55 -1.90 0.48 5.54
N GLU A 56 -1.68 1.80 5.41
CA GLU A 56 -2.64 2.72 4.80
C GLU A 56 -2.96 2.35 3.35
N LEU A 57 -1.94 2.02 2.55
CA LEU A 57 -2.12 1.48 1.20
C LEU A 57 -2.95 0.19 1.23
N GLY A 58 -2.66 -0.73 2.15
CA GLY A 58 -3.41 -1.97 2.31
C GLY A 58 -4.89 -1.74 2.62
N GLN A 59 -5.21 -0.77 3.49
CA GLN A 59 -6.59 -0.38 3.81
C GLN A 59 -7.28 0.27 2.61
N PHE A 60 -6.59 1.20 1.93
CA PHE A 60 -7.07 1.83 0.71
C PHE A 60 -7.41 0.77 -0.34
N TYR A 61 -6.51 -0.17 -0.62
CA TYR A 61 -6.74 -1.23 -1.60
C TYR A 61 -7.96 -2.09 -1.28
N ARG A 62 -8.13 -2.51 -0.02
CA ARG A 62 -9.29 -3.31 0.39
C ARG A 62 -10.61 -2.56 0.21
N LYS A 63 -10.65 -1.27 0.53
CA LYS A 63 -11.83 -0.42 0.35
C LYS A 63 -12.26 -0.38 -1.12
N TYR A 64 -11.36 0.00 -2.02
CA TYR A 64 -11.68 0.12 -3.44
C TYR A 64 -11.93 -1.23 -4.11
N GLN A 65 -11.29 -2.31 -3.66
CA GLN A 65 -11.60 -3.65 -4.15
C GLN A 65 -13.07 -4.03 -3.89
N ASN A 66 -13.60 -3.71 -2.70
CA ASN A 66 -14.98 -3.99 -2.34
C ASN A 66 -15.96 -3.12 -3.15
N GLU A 67 -15.68 -1.82 -3.27
CA GLU A 67 -16.50 -0.89 -4.06
C GLU A 67 -16.56 -1.30 -5.54
N LEU A 68 -15.44 -1.69 -6.14
CA LEU A 68 -15.40 -2.19 -7.52
C LEU A 68 -16.16 -3.51 -7.69
N SER A 69 -16.11 -4.40 -6.69
CA SER A 69 -16.88 -5.64 -6.73
C SER A 69 -18.38 -5.37 -6.67
N TRP A 70 -18.81 -4.38 -5.88
CA TRP A 70 -20.21 -3.94 -5.81
C TRP A 70 -20.67 -3.28 -7.11
N ALA A 71 -19.86 -2.38 -7.69
CA ALA A 71 -20.14 -1.74 -8.98
C ALA A 71 -20.27 -2.79 -10.11
N GLY A 72 -19.38 -3.79 -10.15
CA GLY A 72 -19.47 -4.88 -11.12
C GLY A 72 -20.73 -5.73 -10.94
N GLY A 73 -21.15 -5.99 -9.69
CA GLY A 73 -22.41 -6.68 -9.37
C GLY A 73 -23.64 -5.91 -9.86
N ASN A 74 -23.69 -4.60 -9.63
CA ASN A 74 -24.75 -3.73 -10.09
C ASN A 74 -24.82 -3.68 -11.62
N LEU A 75 -23.67 -3.55 -12.29
CA LEU A 75 -23.59 -3.56 -13.75
C LEU A 75 -24.16 -4.87 -14.32
N ASN A 76 -23.75 -6.02 -13.78
CA ASN A 76 -24.23 -7.32 -14.23
C ASN A 76 -25.76 -7.46 -14.10
N GLN A 77 -26.33 -6.93 -13.01
CA GLN A 77 -27.79 -6.90 -12.84
C GLN A 77 -28.48 -5.98 -13.86
N SER A 78 -27.92 -4.79 -14.11
CA SER A 78 -28.46 -3.86 -15.10
C SER A 78 -28.47 -4.47 -16.51
N VAL A 79 -27.41 -5.17 -16.89
CA VAL A 79 -27.32 -5.88 -18.18
C VAL A 79 -28.36 -7.00 -18.25
N LYS A 80 -28.53 -7.77 -17.17
CA LYS A 80 -29.55 -8.83 -17.10
C LYS A 80 -30.95 -8.26 -17.32
N ARG A 81 -31.29 -7.16 -16.65
CA ARG A 81 -32.59 -6.47 -16.81
C ARG A 81 -32.78 -5.93 -18.23
N ALA A 82 -31.74 -5.34 -18.82
CA ALA A 82 -31.80 -4.89 -20.21
C ALA A 82 -32.10 -6.06 -21.16
N ASN A 83 -31.45 -7.21 -20.96
CA ASN A 83 -31.74 -8.43 -21.74
C ASN A 83 -33.18 -8.92 -21.54
N GLU A 84 -33.69 -8.94 -20.30
CA GLU A 84 -35.08 -9.31 -20.00
C GLU A 84 -36.07 -8.39 -20.74
N LEU A 85 -35.81 -7.08 -20.76
CA LEU A 85 -36.63 -6.11 -21.52
C LEU A 85 -36.57 -6.35 -23.03
N ALA A 86 -35.41 -6.72 -23.58
CA ALA A 86 -35.31 -7.01 -25.00
C ALA A 86 -36.05 -8.29 -25.40
N VAL A 87 -35.96 -9.35 -24.58
CA VAL A 87 -36.75 -10.57 -24.79
C VAL A 87 -38.25 -10.28 -24.73
N ALA A 88 -38.68 -9.37 -23.85
CA ALA A 88 -40.08 -8.92 -23.76
C ALA A 88 -40.50 -7.97 -24.91
N GLY A 89 -39.59 -7.61 -25.82
CA GLY A 89 -39.85 -6.64 -26.90
C GLY A 89 -39.97 -5.19 -26.44
N LEU A 90 -39.65 -4.90 -25.16
CA LEU A 90 -39.70 -3.56 -24.55
C LEU A 90 -38.42 -2.76 -24.77
N LEU A 91 -37.34 -3.41 -25.22
CA LEU A 91 -36.08 -2.79 -25.59
C LEU A 91 -35.60 -3.35 -26.92
N ALA A 92 -35.27 -2.49 -27.87
CA ALA A 92 -34.81 -2.94 -29.18
C ALA A 92 -33.48 -3.74 -29.06
N PRO A 93 -33.41 -4.98 -29.56
CA PRO A 93 -32.19 -5.79 -29.47
C PRO A 93 -30.97 -5.13 -30.12
N GLY A 94 -31.19 -4.40 -31.23
CA GLY A 94 -30.13 -3.62 -31.90
C GLY A 94 -29.54 -2.53 -31.00
N TYR A 95 -30.37 -1.85 -30.19
CA TYR A 95 -29.88 -0.85 -29.25
C TYR A 95 -29.01 -1.47 -28.15
N ILE A 96 -29.34 -2.69 -27.68
CA ILE A 96 -28.47 -3.41 -26.74
C ILE A 96 -27.13 -3.72 -27.41
N GLN A 97 -27.13 -4.33 -28.59
CA GLN A 97 -25.89 -4.82 -29.20
C GLN A 97 -24.99 -3.70 -29.73
N GLU A 98 -25.57 -2.65 -30.32
CA GLU A 98 -24.81 -1.62 -31.03
C GLU A 98 -24.44 -0.43 -30.15
N VAL A 99 -25.23 -0.14 -29.10
CA VAL A 99 -25.05 1.04 -28.26
C VAL A 99 -24.60 0.67 -26.85
N LEU A 100 -25.37 -0.19 -26.16
CA LEU A 100 -25.10 -0.48 -24.75
C LEU A 100 -23.93 -1.44 -24.55
N LEU A 101 -23.90 -2.55 -25.29
CA LEU A 101 -22.96 -3.64 -25.09
C LEU A 101 -21.48 -3.21 -25.26
N PRO A 102 -21.10 -2.38 -26.24
CA PRO A 102 -19.72 -1.92 -26.38
C PRO A 102 -19.25 -1.14 -25.14
N VAL A 103 -20.06 -0.20 -24.65
CA VAL A 103 -19.72 0.64 -23.48
C VAL A 103 -19.69 -0.20 -22.20
N ILE A 104 -20.60 -1.16 -22.07
CA ILE A 104 -20.62 -2.12 -20.94
C ILE A 104 -19.33 -2.93 -20.90
N LEU A 105 -18.90 -3.48 -22.05
CA LEU A 105 -17.69 -4.29 -22.14
C LEU A 105 -16.43 -3.48 -21.84
N GLU A 106 -16.33 -2.26 -22.39
CA GLU A 106 -15.22 -1.34 -22.10
C GLU A 106 -15.15 -0.97 -20.61
N THR A 107 -16.30 -0.69 -20.00
CA THR A 107 -16.41 -0.42 -18.56
C THR A 107 -15.97 -1.63 -17.75
N GLN A 108 -16.42 -2.83 -18.13
CA GLN A 108 -16.06 -4.07 -17.45
C GLN A 108 -14.56 -4.38 -17.56
N GLU A 109 -13.96 -4.15 -18.73
CA GLU A 109 -12.53 -4.32 -18.96
C GLU A 109 -11.71 -3.36 -18.09
N THR A 110 -12.11 -2.09 -18.03
CA THR A 110 -11.47 -1.07 -17.18
C THR A 110 -11.55 -1.47 -15.70
N LEU A 111 -12.72 -1.89 -15.21
CA LEU A 111 -12.89 -2.36 -13.83
C LEU A 111 -12.02 -3.58 -13.52
N ASN A 112 -11.94 -4.53 -14.44
CA ASN A 112 -11.11 -5.74 -14.29
C ASN A 112 -9.62 -5.40 -14.27
N LYS A 113 -9.17 -4.45 -15.10
CA LYS A 113 -7.80 -3.97 -15.11
C LYS A 113 -7.43 -3.31 -13.78
N ILE A 114 -8.28 -2.40 -13.29
CA ILE A 114 -8.08 -1.76 -11.99
C ILE A 114 -7.98 -2.84 -10.90
N LYS A 115 -8.92 -3.79 -10.85
CA LYS A 115 -8.90 -4.88 -9.85
C LYS A 115 -7.60 -5.70 -9.89
N ARG A 116 -7.08 -6.01 -11.08
CA ARG A 116 -5.80 -6.72 -11.25
C ARG A 116 -4.61 -5.88 -10.78
N GLU A 117 -4.58 -4.59 -11.11
CA GLU A 117 -3.52 -3.69 -10.70
C GLU A 117 -3.51 -3.51 -9.16
N LEU A 118 -4.67 -3.30 -8.53
CA LEU A 118 -4.81 -3.22 -7.08
C LEU A 118 -4.29 -4.51 -6.40
N TYR A 119 -4.64 -5.69 -6.94
CA TYR A 119 -4.14 -6.98 -6.44
C TYR A 119 -2.62 -7.08 -6.56
N ASN A 120 -2.06 -6.69 -7.70
CA ASN A 120 -0.62 -6.74 -7.94
C ASN A 120 0.17 -5.82 -7.01
N VAL A 121 -0.33 -4.60 -6.75
CA VAL A 121 0.34 -3.69 -5.82
C VAL A 121 0.22 -4.20 -4.38
N THR A 122 -0.94 -4.72 -3.99
CA THR A 122 -1.12 -5.34 -2.66
C THR A 122 -0.14 -6.49 -2.45
N LYS A 123 -0.01 -7.39 -3.45
CA LYS A 123 0.92 -8.53 -3.40
C LYS A 123 2.40 -8.12 -3.34
N LYS A 124 2.77 -6.99 -3.96
CA LYS A 124 4.12 -6.41 -3.84
C LYS A 124 4.34 -5.78 -2.46
N GLY A 125 3.33 -5.11 -1.92
CA GLY A 125 3.39 -4.47 -0.60
C GLY A 125 3.44 -5.45 0.57
N THR A 126 2.80 -6.62 0.46
CA THR A 126 2.81 -7.65 1.53
C THR A 126 4.00 -8.60 1.50
N LYS A 127 4.89 -8.49 0.50
CA LYS A 127 6.13 -9.29 0.38
C LYS A 127 7.39 -8.56 0.90
N LEU A 128 7.22 -7.37 1.47
CA LEU A 128 8.25 -6.61 2.19
C LEU A 128 8.11 -6.85 3.69
#